data_AF-A0A5J4ZDP9-F1
#
_entry.id   AF-A0A5J4ZDP9-F1
#
_cell.length_a   1.000
_cell.length_b   1.000
_cell.length_c   1.000
_cell.angle_alpha   90.00
_cell.angle_beta   90.00
_cell.angle_gamma   90.00
#
_symmetry.space_group_name_H-M   'P 1'
#
loop_
_entity.id
_entity.type
_entity.pdbx_description
1 polymer ?
#
loop_
_entity_poly.entity_id
_entity_poly.type
_entity_poly.pdbx_seq_one_letter_code
_entity_poly.pdbx_strand_id
1 'polypeptide(L)'
;MCDDTKWKSRLMSVYDVSLVLTVDLKGCVNFTSVQKALDATPDFSLTSTLIIISSGRIQNTAPSPDPGEVGGQAVALRIVGDQAAFYGCGSYGAQDTLNDDKGRHYFKECFIQGSIDFIFGNARSLYQDCKINSIAK
;
A
#
# COMPACT_ATOMS: atom_id res chain seq x y z
N MET A 1 8.33 23.10 0.21
CA MET A 1 7.09 23.56 -0.42
C MET A 1 6.28 22.36 -0.85
N CYS A 2 4.96 22.45 -0.69
CA CYS A 2 4.02 21.48 -1.22
C CYS A 2 3.92 21.65 -2.74
N ASP A 3 3.88 20.54 -3.47
CA ASP A 3 3.73 20.52 -4.93
C ASP A 3 2.41 19.82 -5.26
N ASP A 4 1.40 20.62 -5.58
CA ASP A 4 0.05 20.14 -5.87
C ASP A 4 -0.07 19.49 -7.25
N THR A 5 0.93 19.70 -8.13
CA THR A 5 0.92 19.13 -9.48
C THR A 5 1.22 17.64 -9.48
N LYS A 6 1.94 17.16 -8.46
CA LYS A 6 2.29 15.74 -8.25
C LYS A 6 1.06 14.83 -8.11
N TRP A 7 -0.07 15.35 -7.65
CA TRP A 7 -1.22 14.54 -7.26
C TRP A 7 -2.29 14.42 -8.35
N LYS A 8 -2.12 15.16 -9.46
CA LYS A 8 -3.01 15.05 -10.63
C LYS A 8 -2.72 13.76 -11.38
N SER A 9 -3.65 12.81 -11.32
CA SER A 9 -3.49 11.52 -11.99
C SER A 9 -4.58 11.26 -13.02
N ARG A 10 -4.18 10.79 -14.22
CA ARG A 10 -5.12 10.37 -15.28
C ARG A 10 -6.02 9.22 -14.83
N LEU A 11 -5.60 8.47 -13.82
CA LEU A 11 -6.35 7.36 -13.22
C LEU A 11 -7.73 7.79 -12.74
N MET A 12 -7.86 9.02 -12.25
CA MET A 12 -9.14 9.57 -11.78
C MET A 12 -10.20 9.50 -12.89
N SER A 13 -9.82 9.87 -14.11
CA SER A 13 -10.69 9.82 -15.29
C SER A 13 -10.81 8.43 -15.92
N VAL A 14 -9.73 7.63 -15.87
CA VAL A 14 -9.71 6.29 -16.51
C VAL A 14 -10.57 5.29 -15.74
N TYR A 15 -10.64 5.42 -14.41
CA TYR A 15 -11.33 4.47 -13.53
C TYR A 15 -12.61 5.02 -12.89
N ASP A 16 -13.10 6.17 -13.37
CA ASP A 16 -14.31 6.85 -12.88
C ASP A 16 -14.33 6.95 -11.34
N VAL A 17 -13.26 7.53 -10.81
CA VAL A 17 -13.02 7.58 -9.36
C VAL A 17 -13.89 8.66 -8.71
N SER A 18 -14.67 8.28 -7.70
CA SER A 18 -15.55 9.19 -6.96
C SER A 18 -14.88 9.85 -5.76
N LEU A 19 -13.88 9.20 -5.17
CA LEU A 19 -13.15 9.68 -3.99
C LEU A 19 -11.64 9.48 -4.19
N VAL A 20 -10.87 10.56 -4.05
CA VAL A 20 -9.41 10.52 -4.05
C VAL A 20 -8.89 10.93 -2.68
N LEU A 21 -8.11 10.05 -2.06
CA LEU A 21 -7.43 10.32 -0.79
C LEU A 21 -5.93 10.37 -1.04
N THR A 22 -5.28 11.45 -0.61
CA THR A 22 -3.84 11.65 -0.82
C THR A 22 -3.08 11.52 0.50
N VAL A 23 -1.92 10.86 0.47
CA VAL A 23 -1.11 10.58 1.66
C VAL A 23 0.33 11.03 1.46
N ASP A 24 0.86 11.87 2.33
CA ASP A 24 2.26 12.27 2.31
C ASP A 24 2.87 12.43 3.70
N LEU A 25 4.18 12.25 3.83
CA LEU A 25 4.83 12.40 5.14
C LEU A 25 5.03 13.86 5.56
N LYS A 26 4.81 14.82 4.66
CA LYS A 26 5.09 16.26 4.87
C LYS A 26 3.86 17.04 5.36
N GLY A 27 2.68 16.43 5.35
CA GLY A 27 1.42 17.09 5.70
C GLY A 27 0.91 18.05 4.63
N CYS A 28 1.31 17.87 3.38
CA CYS A 28 0.88 18.72 2.27
C CYS A 28 -0.47 18.29 1.67
N VAL A 29 -1.02 17.17 2.11
CA VAL A 29 -2.19 16.53 1.49
C VAL A 29 -3.19 16.00 2.54
N ASN A 30 -4.22 15.23 2.12
CA ASN A 30 -5.32 14.82 3.02
C ASN A 30 -4.83 14.11 4.30
N PHE A 31 -3.84 13.22 4.18
CA PHE A 31 -3.36 12.41 5.31
C PHE A 31 -1.85 12.35 5.41
N THR A 32 -1.35 12.22 6.64
CA THR A 32 0.06 11.93 6.91
C THR A 32 0.37 10.45 7.15
N SER A 33 -0.68 9.61 7.17
CA SER A 33 -0.59 8.18 7.40
C SER A 33 -1.50 7.44 6.45
N VAL A 34 -1.01 6.32 5.91
CA VAL A 34 -1.79 5.43 5.04
C VAL A 34 -2.98 4.86 5.79
N GLN A 35 -2.81 4.53 7.08
CA GLN A 35 -3.91 4.02 7.91
C GLN A 35 -5.05 5.02 8.02
N LYS A 36 -4.75 6.31 8.24
CA LYS A 36 -5.79 7.34 8.33
C LYS A 36 -6.56 7.53 7.01
N ALA A 37 -5.90 7.33 5.89
CA ALA A 37 -6.56 7.36 4.59
C ALA A 37 -7.46 6.13 4.41
N LEU A 38 -7.02 4.94 4.82
CA LEU A 38 -7.84 3.73 4.82
C LEU A 38 -9.07 3.89 5.73
N ASP A 39 -8.90 4.43 6.94
CA ASP A 39 -9.99 4.65 7.90
C ASP A 39 -11.03 5.68 7.38
N ALA A 40 -10.64 6.53 6.43
CA ALA A 40 -11.53 7.49 5.77
C ALA A 40 -12.20 6.93 4.51
N THR A 41 -11.87 5.70 4.09
CA THR A 41 -12.57 5.05 2.97
C THR A 41 -13.95 4.59 3.42
N PRO A 42 -15.02 4.89 2.66
CA PRO A 42 -16.36 4.45 3.01
C PRO A 42 -16.53 2.95 2.78
N ASP A 43 -17.05 2.26 3.80
CA ASP A 43 -17.42 0.85 3.70
C ASP A 43 -18.51 0.64 2.64
N PHE A 44 -18.37 -0.43 1.85
CA PHE A 44 -19.35 -0.84 0.81
C PHE A 44 -19.67 0.21 -0.25
N SER A 45 -18.70 1.09 -0.57
CA SER A 45 -18.88 2.07 -1.65
C SER A 45 -19.26 1.39 -2.97
N LEU A 46 -20.30 1.93 -3.63
CA LEU A 46 -20.70 1.53 -4.99
C LEU A 46 -19.78 2.12 -6.07
N THR A 47 -18.77 2.89 -5.66
CA THR A 47 -17.88 3.66 -6.54
C THR A 47 -16.42 3.54 -6.10
N SER A 48 -15.49 3.67 -7.05
CA SER A 48 -14.06 3.46 -6.82
C SER A 48 -13.47 4.55 -5.91
N THR A 49 -12.73 4.16 -4.87
CA THR A 49 -11.88 5.08 -4.08
C THR A 49 -10.42 4.89 -4.47
N LEU A 50 -9.73 5.97 -4.81
CA LEU A 50 -8.31 5.96 -5.15
C LEU A 50 -7.49 6.56 -4.00
N ILE A 51 -6.55 5.79 -3.44
CA ILE A 51 -5.58 6.31 -2.48
C ILE A 51 -4.26 6.58 -3.22
N ILE A 52 -3.77 7.82 -3.22
CA ILE A 52 -2.49 8.18 -3.84
C ILE A 52 -1.49 8.49 -2.73
N ILE A 53 -0.41 7.72 -2.66
CA ILE A 53 0.61 7.86 -1.62
C ILE A 53 1.85 8.48 -2.25
N SER A 54 2.45 9.48 -1.59
CA SER A 54 3.73 10.03 -2.03
C SER A 54 4.77 8.92 -2.00
N SER A 55 5.60 8.85 -3.05
CA SER A 55 6.87 8.10 -3.05
C SER A 55 7.54 8.12 -1.68
N GLY A 56 7.63 6.96 -1.04
CA GLY A 56 7.96 6.86 0.37
C GLY A 56 8.07 5.41 0.84
N ARG A 57 8.59 5.25 2.06
CA ARG A 57 8.89 3.96 2.68
C ARG A 57 7.80 3.62 3.70
N ILE A 58 6.98 2.62 3.41
CA ILE A 58 6.03 2.00 4.33
C ILE A 58 6.76 0.81 4.96
N GLN A 59 7.01 0.86 6.26
CA GLN A 59 7.77 -0.17 6.96
C GLN A 59 7.20 -0.43 8.33
N ASN A 60 7.08 -1.70 8.70
CA ASN A 60 6.95 -2.12 10.09
C ASN A 60 8.35 -2.17 10.73
N THR A 61 8.54 -1.47 11.85
CA THR A 61 9.83 -1.39 12.56
C THR A 61 10.02 -2.51 13.59
N ALA A 62 9.08 -3.45 13.71
CA ALA A 62 9.24 -4.63 14.55
C ALA A 62 10.53 -5.38 14.18
N PRO A 63 11.26 -5.92 15.17
CA PRO A 63 12.41 -6.77 14.90
C PRO A 63 11.97 -7.97 14.06
N SER A 64 12.86 -8.42 13.16
CA SER A 64 12.57 -9.65 12.42
C SER A 64 12.48 -10.81 13.41
N PRO A 65 11.49 -11.70 13.28
CA PRO A 65 11.41 -12.87 14.12
C PRO A 65 12.60 -13.80 13.90
N ASP A 66 12.97 -14.54 14.93
CA ASP A 66 13.97 -15.59 14.84
C ASP A 66 13.42 -16.79 14.02
N PRO A 67 14.30 -17.59 13.39
CA PRO A 67 13.85 -18.76 12.62
C PRO A 67 13.01 -19.71 13.48
N GLY A 68 11.75 -19.93 13.09
CA GLY A 68 10.81 -20.82 13.79
C GLY A 68 10.01 -20.16 14.92
N GLU A 69 10.13 -18.86 15.12
CA GLU A 69 9.32 -18.10 16.09
C GLU A 69 7.85 -18.05 15.66
N VAL A 70 6.95 -18.40 16.59
CA VAL A 70 5.49 -18.37 16.38
C VAL A 70 4.98 -16.99 16.80
N GLY A 71 4.31 -16.28 15.88
CA GLY A 71 3.73 -14.96 16.16
C GLY A 71 4.61 -13.77 15.77
N GLY A 72 5.68 -13.99 14.99
CA GLY A 72 6.58 -12.96 14.45
C GLY A 72 6.01 -12.02 13.38
N GLN A 73 4.70 -12.00 13.22
CA GLN A 73 3.97 -11.24 12.20
C GLN A 73 4.21 -9.74 12.31
N ALA A 74 4.81 -9.14 11.29
CA ALA A 74 5.12 -7.71 11.25
C ALA A 74 4.54 -7.06 10.00
N VAL A 75 3.21 -7.07 9.89
CA VAL A 75 2.48 -6.46 8.77
C VAL A 75 2.80 -4.98 8.67
N ALA A 76 3.44 -4.59 7.56
CA ALA A 76 3.73 -3.20 7.24
C ALA A 76 2.55 -2.53 6.54
N LEU A 77 1.75 -3.29 5.81
CA LEU A 77 0.55 -2.80 5.14
C LEU A 77 -0.50 -3.92 5.00
N ARG A 78 -1.74 -3.67 5.44
CA ARG A 78 -2.90 -4.54 5.16
C ARG A 78 -3.93 -3.81 4.31
N ILE A 79 -4.41 -4.48 3.26
CA ILE A 79 -5.33 -3.91 2.28
C ILE A 79 -6.56 -4.82 2.18
N VAL A 80 -7.73 -4.30 2.57
CA VAL A 80 -9.01 -5.04 2.61
C VAL A 80 -10.06 -4.42 1.67
N GLY A 81 -9.84 -3.19 1.20
CA GLY A 81 -10.77 -2.44 0.36
C GLY A 81 -10.62 -2.76 -1.12
N ASP A 82 -11.73 -2.86 -1.86
CA ASP A 82 -11.72 -3.13 -3.30
C ASP A 82 -11.30 -1.90 -4.13
N GLN A 83 -10.69 -2.12 -5.29
CA GLN A 83 -10.20 -1.10 -6.23
C GLN A 83 -9.10 -0.15 -5.69
N ALA A 84 -8.30 -0.60 -4.73
CA ALA A 84 -7.14 0.16 -4.26
C ALA A 84 -6.02 0.20 -5.31
N ALA A 85 -5.32 1.34 -5.42
CA ALA A 85 -4.15 1.44 -6.28
C ALA A 85 -2.99 2.15 -5.58
N PHE A 86 -1.75 1.73 -5.86
CA PHE A 86 -0.52 2.15 -5.20
C PHE A 86 0.53 2.51 -6.25
N TYR A 87 1.15 3.68 -6.14
CA TYR A 87 2.10 4.20 -7.13
C TYR A 87 3.40 4.65 -6.47
N GLY A 88 4.54 4.08 -6.89
CA GLY A 88 5.86 4.52 -6.44
C GLY A 88 6.13 4.35 -4.95
N CYS A 89 5.34 3.52 -4.25
CA CYS A 89 5.51 3.27 -2.82
C CYS A 89 6.44 2.08 -2.57
N GLY A 90 7.09 2.07 -1.41
CA GLY A 90 7.93 0.95 -0.99
C GLY A 90 7.39 0.27 0.27
N SER A 91 7.15 -1.04 0.26
CA SER A 91 6.78 -1.85 1.43
C SER A 91 7.96 -2.71 1.88
N TYR A 92 8.35 -2.61 3.16
CA TYR A 92 9.54 -3.27 3.69
C TYR A 92 9.24 -3.99 5.01
N GLY A 93 9.68 -5.24 5.13
CA GLY A 93 9.55 -6.03 6.34
C GLY A 93 10.35 -7.33 6.26
N ALA A 94 10.01 -8.29 7.12
CA ALA A 94 10.60 -9.63 7.14
C ALA A 94 9.52 -10.68 6.85
N GLN A 95 8.74 -11.08 7.87
CA GLN A 95 7.58 -11.95 7.70
C GLN A 95 6.28 -11.13 7.56
N ASP A 96 5.37 -11.57 6.69
CA ASP A 96 4.02 -11.01 6.56
C ASP A 96 3.99 -9.50 6.24
N THR A 97 4.87 -9.02 5.37
CA THR A 97 5.08 -7.58 5.13
C THR A 97 3.88 -6.87 4.50
N LEU A 98 3.31 -7.42 3.42
CA LEU A 98 2.17 -6.89 2.70
C LEU A 98 1.02 -7.90 2.73
N ASN A 99 0.00 -7.59 3.54
CA ASN A 99 -1.25 -8.33 3.57
C ASN A 99 -2.21 -7.79 2.50
N ASP A 100 -2.13 -8.38 1.32
CA ASP A 100 -2.97 -8.16 0.15
C ASP A 100 -4.28 -8.97 0.26
N ASP A 101 -5.08 -8.65 1.29
CA ASP A 101 -6.10 -9.52 1.88
C ASP A 101 -7.26 -9.86 0.93
N LYS A 102 -8.02 -8.86 0.48
CA LYS A 102 -9.21 -9.07 -0.36
C LYS A 102 -9.51 -7.82 -1.18
N GLY A 103 -9.96 -8.01 -2.42
CA GLY A 103 -10.35 -6.93 -3.33
C GLY A 103 -9.64 -7.05 -4.67
N ARG A 104 -9.70 -6.00 -5.48
CA ARG A 104 -8.92 -5.80 -6.71
C ARG A 104 -7.92 -4.70 -6.45
N HIS A 105 -6.62 -5.00 -6.48
CA HIS A 105 -5.60 -3.99 -6.20
C HIS A 105 -4.64 -3.82 -7.37
N TYR A 106 -4.08 -2.62 -7.51
CA TYR A 106 -3.12 -2.32 -8.56
C TYR A 106 -1.89 -1.62 -7.99
N PHE A 107 -0.71 -2.19 -8.21
CA PHE A 107 0.57 -1.63 -7.78
C PHE A 107 1.37 -1.26 -9.02
N LYS A 108 1.87 -0.02 -9.12
CA LYS A 108 2.72 0.44 -10.21
C LYS A 108 4.00 1.09 -9.71
N GLU A 109 5.15 0.68 -10.26
CA GLU A 109 6.47 1.25 -9.90
C GLU A 109 6.79 1.13 -8.39
N CYS A 110 6.21 0.13 -7.71
CA CYS A 110 6.40 -0.08 -6.28
C CYS A 110 7.61 -0.97 -5.98
N PHE A 111 8.19 -0.79 -4.80
CA PHE A 111 9.25 -1.68 -4.28
C PHE A 111 8.70 -2.50 -3.11
N ILE A 112 8.84 -3.82 -3.15
CA ILE A 112 8.35 -4.68 -2.07
C ILE A 112 9.48 -5.61 -1.63
N GLN A 113 9.80 -5.62 -0.33
CA GLN A 113 10.88 -6.44 0.22
C GLN A 113 10.46 -7.15 1.51
N GLY A 114 10.79 -8.45 1.57
CA GLY A 114 10.73 -9.25 2.79
C GLY A 114 11.35 -10.64 2.62
N SER A 115 11.25 -11.48 3.65
CA SER A 115 11.86 -12.81 3.71
C SER A 115 10.83 -13.93 3.51
N ILE A 116 9.85 -14.05 4.40
CA ILE A 116 8.88 -15.16 4.45
C ILE A 116 7.48 -14.60 4.26
N ASP A 117 6.69 -15.16 3.34
CA ASP A 117 5.28 -14.81 3.09
C ASP A 117 5.04 -13.28 3.04
N PHE A 118 6.02 -12.54 2.51
CA PHE A 118 6.05 -11.09 2.64
C PHE A 118 5.07 -10.37 1.72
N ILE A 119 4.41 -11.10 0.82
CA ILE A 119 3.19 -10.70 0.11
C ILE A 119 2.22 -11.87 0.26
N PHE A 120 1.09 -11.66 0.93
CA PHE A 120 0.14 -12.72 1.25
C PHE A 120 -1.29 -12.20 1.27
N GLY A 121 -2.29 -13.09 1.10
CA GLY A 121 -3.71 -12.73 1.07
C GLY A 121 -4.45 -13.34 -0.13
N ASN A 122 -5.69 -12.90 -0.35
CA ASN A 122 -6.62 -13.43 -1.36
C ASN A 122 -7.11 -12.37 -2.36
N ALA A 123 -6.47 -11.20 -2.43
CA ALA A 123 -6.83 -10.17 -3.40
C ALA A 123 -6.50 -10.58 -4.85
N ARG A 124 -7.24 -10.00 -5.80
CA ARG A 124 -6.95 -10.05 -7.24
C ARG A 124 -6.10 -8.86 -7.62
N SER A 125 -4.80 -9.01 -7.50
CA SER A 125 -3.88 -7.89 -7.62
C SER A 125 -3.03 -7.94 -8.89
N LEU A 126 -2.76 -6.77 -9.47
CA LEU A 126 -1.82 -6.60 -10.57
C LEU A 126 -0.63 -5.75 -10.09
N TYR A 127 0.57 -6.30 -10.22
CA TYR A 127 1.84 -5.63 -9.93
C TYR A 127 2.55 -5.31 -11.24
N GLN A 128 2.55 -4.05 -11.64
CA GLN A 128 3.12 -3.59 -12.91
C GLN A 128 4.37 -2.75 -12.66
N ASP A 129 5.46 -3.04 -13.35
CA ASP A 129 6.73 -2.29 -13.22
C ASP A 129 7.27 -2.23 -11.77
N CYS A 130 6.83 -3.17 -10.92
CA CYS A 130 7.25 -3.26 -9.52
C CYS A 130 8.54 -4.06 -9.38
N LYS A 131 9.35 -3.72 -8.38
CA LYS A 131 10.51 -4.51 -7.96
C LYS A 131 10.20 -5.28 -6.68
N ILE A 132 10.18 -6.60 -6.79
CA ILE A 132 9.99 -7.53 -5.67
C ILE A 132 11.37 -8.09 -5.28
N ASN A 133 11.79 -7.85 -4.03
CA ASN A 133 13.11 -8.21 -3.53
C ASN A 133 12.97 -9.17 -2.33
N SER A 134 13.18 -10.46 -2.57
CA SER A 134 13.27 -11.44 -1.49
C SER A 134 14.65 -11.37 -0.83
N ILE A 135 14.68 -11.29 0.49
CA ILE A 135 15.93 -11.32 1.27
C ILE A 135 16.02 -12.64 2.04
N ALA A 136 17.16 -13.29 1.93
CA ALA A 136 17.49 -14.42 2.79
C ALA A 136 18.02 -13.87 4.13
N LYS A 137 17.46 -14.38 5.22
CA LYS A 137 18.03 -14.27 6.55
C LYS A 137 18.40 -15.66 7.03
#